data_AF-A0A976CT02-F1
#
_entry.id   AF-A0A976CT02-F1
#
_cell.length_a   1.000
_cell.length_b   1.000
_cell.length_c   1.000
_cell.angle_alpha   90.00
_cell.angle_beta   90.00
_cell.angle_gamma   90.00
#
_symmetry.space_group_name_H-M   'P 1'
#
loop_
_entity.id
_entity.type
_entity.pdbx_description
1 polymer ?
#
loop_
_entity_poly.entity_id
_entity_poly.type
_entity_poly.pdbx_seq_one_letter_code
_entity_poly.pdbx_strand_id
1 'polypeptide(L)' 'MIKHRTTKEEIVDNGLLHTEKIIADRKTFYIDLKENARGMVVKITEDVGGNRDTIMVPAEILSDFIQALQDVKATADQH' A
#
# COMPACT_ATOMS: atom_id res chain seq x y z
N MET A 1 23.57 -15.44 -26.50
CA MET A 1 22.56 -14.41 -26.17
C MET A 1 22.11 -14.65 -24.75
N ILE A 2 22.64 -13.87 -23.80
CA ILE A 2 22.47 -14.08 -22.36
C ILE A 2 21.04 -13.68 -22.01
N LYS A 3 20.20 -14.65 -21.60
CA LYS A 3 18.88 -14.37 -21.03
C LYS A 3 19.10 -13.52 -19.77
N HIS A 4 18.79 -12.24 -19.85
CA HIS A 4 18.77 -11.38 -18.68
C HIS A 4 17.65 -11.91 -17.76
N ARG A 5 18.07 -12.61 -16.69
CA ARG A 5 17.21 -12.97 -15.58
C ARG A 5 17.09 -11.71 -14.73
N THR A 6 16.10 -10.88 -15.04
CA THR A 6 15.80 -9.68 -14.26
C THR A 6 15.56 -10.07 -12.80
N THR A 7 16.41 -9.61 -11.91
CA THR A 7 16.28 -9.78 -10.46
C THR A 7 15.10 -8.95 -9.98
N LYS A 8 14.36 -9.46 -9.00
CA LYS A 8 13.12 -8.88 -8.46
C LYS A 8 13.29 -7.48 -7.81
N GLU A 9 14.52 -6.99 -7.74
CA GLU A 9 14.94 -5.73 -7.11
C GLU A 9 15.26 -4.62 -8.13
N GLU A 10 15.19 -4.91 -9.43
CA GLU A 10 15.42 -3.95 -10.52
C GLU A 10 14.12 -3.33 -11.07
N ILE A 11 13.08 -3.22 -10.24
CA ILE A 11 11.99 -2.24 -10.49
C ILE A 11 12.34 -1.02 -9.66
N VAL A 12 13.29 -0.24 -10.18
CA VAL A 12 13.59 1.09 -9.69
C VAL A 12 12.31 1.92 -9.85
N ASP A 13 11.81 2.41 -8.72
CA ASP A 13 10.79 3.43 -8.52
C ASP A 13 10.15 4.05 -9.79
N ASN A 14 9.07 3.42 -10.28
CA ASN A 14 8.37 3.87 -11.49
C ASN A 14 7.21 4.82 -11.18
N GLY A 15 7.32 5.62 -10.10
CA GLY A 15 6.33 6.61 -9.68
C GLY A 15 5.88 6.53 -8.20
N LEU A 16 6.67 5.98 -7.28
CA LEU A 16 6.41 6.06 -5.84
C LEU A 16 6.58 7.51 -5.38
N LEU A 17 5.50 8.08 -4.84
CA LEU A 17 5.49 9.43 -4.31
C LEU A 17 5.69 9.46 -2.79
N HIS A 18 5.16 8.44 -2.10
CA HIS A 18 5.22 8.36 -0.64
C HIS A 18 5.09 6.91 -0.18
N THR A 19 5.69 6.58 0.96
CA THR A 19 5.60 5.25 1.57
C THR A 19 5.52 5.39 3.09
N GLU A 20 4.62 4.62 3.69
CA GLU A 20 4.48 4.47 5.13
C GLU A 20 4.52 2.99 5.50
N LYS A 21 5.08 2.70 6.68
CA LYS A 21 5.20 1.34 7.20
C LYS A 21 4.67 1.25 8.62
N ILE A 22 3.73 0.33 8.83
CA ILE A 22 3.14 0.06 10.14
C ILE A 22 3.48 -1.37 10.53
N ILE A 23 4.01 -1.58 11.72
CA ILE A 23 4.35 -2.91 12.26
C ILE A 23 3.42 -3.20 13.43
N ALA A 24 2.73 -4.34 13.39
CA ALA A 24 1.82 -4.81 14.43
C ALA A 24 2.00 -6.33 14.64
N ASP A 25 2.62 -6.71 15.75
CA ASP A 25 2.96 -8.10 16.09
C ASP A 25 3.64 -8.87 14.93
N ARG A 26 2.92 -9.82 14.33
CA ARG A 26 3.37 -10.65 13.20
C ARG A 26 3.06 -10.05 11.83
N LYS A 27 2.36 -8.92 11.78
CA LYS A 27 1.86 -8.26 10.58
C LYS A 27 2.67 -7.00 10.30
N THR A 28 3.00 -6.77 9.04
CA THR A 28 3.56 -5.51 8.56
C THR A 28 2.67 -4.97 7.45
N PHE A 29 2.24 -3.72 7.58
CA PHE A 29 1.49 -3.02 6.54
C PHE A 29 2.41 -2.02 5.84
N TYR A 30 2.35 -2.00 4.50
CA TYR A 30 3.00 -1.01 3.65
C TYR A 30 1.93 -0.21 2.93
N ILE A 31 2.02 1.12 2.99
CA ILE A 31 1.08 2.03 2.34
C ILE A 31 1.90 2.90 1.39
N ASP A 32 1.79 2.63 0.10
CA ASP A 32 2.55 3.32 -0.94
C ASP A 32 1.62 4.21 -1.78
N LEU A 33 1.86 5.52 -1.85
CA LEU A 33 1.24 6.37 -2.87
C LEU A 33 2.09 6.29 -4.14
N LYS A 34 1.46 5.93 -5.27
CA LYS A 34 2.12 5.83 -6.57
C LYS A 34 1.39 6.64 -7.62
N GLU A 35 2.12 7.24 -8.55
CA GLU A 35 1.62 7.93 -9.73
C GLU A 35 2.04 7.17 -10.99
N ASN A 36 1.13 7.05 -11.94
CA ASN A 36 1.43 6.58 -13.29
C ASN A 36 0.63 7.41 -14.32
N ALA A 37 0.73 7.05 -15.60
CA ALA A 37 0.05 7.76 -16.68
C ALA A 37 -1.49 7.85 -16.55
N ARG A 38 -2.12 7.05 -15.68
CA ARG A 38 -3.56 7.05 -15.40
C ARG A 38 -3.94 7.81 -14.12
N GLY A 39 -2.97 8.39 -13.42
CA GLY A 39 -3.16 9.12 -12.16
C GLY A 39 -2.53 8.43 -10.96
N MET A 40 -2.98 8.81 -9.76
CA MET A 40 -2.45 8.35 -8.49
C MET A 40 -3.27 7.23 -7.85
N VAL A 41 -2.57 6.27 -7.24
CA VAL A 41 -3.14 5.10 -6.57
C VAL A 41 -2.38 4.84 -5.27
N VAL A 42 -3.10 4.61 -4.18
CA VAL A 42 -2.55 4.12 -2.92
C VAL A 42 -2.57 2.59 -2.93
N LYS A 43 -1.39 1.96 -2.83
CA LYS A 43 -1.24 0.52 -2.69
C LYS A 43 -1.06 0.17 -1.22
N ILE A 44 -1.99 -0.57 -0.64
CA ILE A 44 -1.92 -1.06 0.73
C ILE A 44 -1.58 -2.55 0.68
N THR A 45 -0.48 -2.94 1.31
CA THR A 45 -0.03 -4.34 1.36
C THR A 45 0.05 -4.79 2.80
N GLU A 46 -0.66 -5.86 3.15
CA GLU A 46 -0.41 -6.63 4.37
C GLU A 46 0.65 -7.70 4.08
N ASP A 47 1.59 -7.89 5.00
CA ASP A 47 2.60 -8.96 4.98
C ASP A 47 2.59 -9.70 6.32
N VAL A 48 2.35 -11.00 6.26
CA VAL A 48 2.36 -11.90 7.42
C VAL A 48 3.38 -13.01 7.18
N GLY A 49 4.62 -12.78 7.60
CA GLY A 49 5.71 -13.75 7.46
C GLY A 49 6.00 -14.13 6.00
N GLY A 50 5.85 -13.19 5.06
CA GLY A 50 6.06 -13.40 3.63
C GLY A 50 4.80 -13.69 2.82
N ASN A 51 3.67 -13.99 3.47
CA ASN A 51 2.38 -14.05 2.80
C ASN A 51 1.81 -12.64 2.64
N ARG A 52 1.63 -12.20 1.39
CA ARG A 52 1.29 -10.81 1.07
C ARG A 52 -0.08 -10.69 0.41
N ASP A 53 -0.96 -9.92 1.04
CA ASP A 53 -2.25 -9.51 0.51
C ASP A 53 -2.20 -8.03 0.16
N THR A 54 -2.81 -7.61 -0.95
CA THR A 54 -2.67 -6.24 -1.47
C THR A 54 -3.97 -5.73 -2.05
N ILE A 55 -4.31 -4.49 -1.70
CA ILE A 55 -5.35 -3.72 -2.37
C ILE A 55 -4.78 -2.44 -2.98
N MET A 56 -5.47 -1.91 -3.99
CA MET A 56 -5.15 -0.65 -4.64
C MET A 56 -6.38 0.26 -4.56
N VAL A 57 -6.17 1.46 -4.04
CA VAL A 57 -7.21 2.47 -3.81
C VAL A 57 -6.89 3.68 -4.71
N PRO A 58 -7.76 4.03 -5.67
CA PRO A 58 -7.59 5.26 -6.44
C PRO A 58 -7.49 6.48 -5.51
N ALA A 59 -6.56 7.41 -5.78
CA ALA A 59 -6.39 8.58 -4.92
C ALA A 59 -7.63 9.49 -4.89
N GLU A 60 -8.46 9.45 -5.94
CA GLU A 60 -9.72 10.19 -6.04
C GLU A 60 -10.73 9.84 -4.94
N ILE A 61 -10.72 8.59 -4.41
CA ILE A 61 -11.62 8.15 -3.34
C ILE A 61 -10.95 8.15 -1.96
N LEU A 62 -9.72 8.65 -1.85
CA LEU A 62 -8.93 8.53 -0.61
C LEU A 62 -9.58 9.28 0.55
N SER A 63 -10.23 10.42 0.30
CA SER A 63 -10.96 11.18 1.32
C SER A 63 -12.08 10.36 1.96
N ASP A 64 -12.92 9.72 1.14
CA ASP A 64 -14.02 8.89 1.61
C ASP A 64 -13.51 7.64 2.34
N PHE A 65 -12.42 7.05 1.84
CA PHE A 65 -11.76 5.92 2.48
C PHE A 65 -11.23 6.28 3.88
N ILE A 66 -10.59 7.44 4.02
CA ILE A 66 -10.11 7.95 5.31
C ILE A 66 -11.27 8.22 6.27
N GLN A 67 -12.36 8.84 5.79
CA GLN A 67 -13.53 9.10 6.62
C GLN A 67 -14.14 7.79 7.15
N ALA A 68 -14.27 6.77 6.31
CA ALA A 68 -14.76 5.47 6.74
C ALA A 68 -13.85 4.82 7.81
N LEU A 69 -12.52 4.94 7.68
CA LEU A 69 -11.60 4.46 8.70
C LEU A 69 -11.71 5.24 10.02
N GLN A 70 -11.92 6.56 9.96
CA GLN A 70 -12.15 7.40 11.14
C GLN A 70 -13.43 6.99 11.88
N ASP A 71 -14.52 6.72 11.15
CA ASP A 71 -15.79 6.28 11.74
C ASP A 71 -15.65 4.90 12.43
N VAL A 72 -14.94 3.97 11.77
CA VAL A 72 -14.61 2.66 12.35
C VAL A 72 -13.75 2.83 13.61
N LYS A 73 -12.74 3.71 13.58
CA LYS A 73 -11.89 3.99 14.75
C LYS A 73 -12.70 4.57 15.91
N ALA A 74 -13.56 5.55 15.64
CA ALA A 74 -14.39 6.17 16.67
C ALA A 74 -15.30 5.14 17.36
N THR A 75 -15.82 4.18 16.59
CA THR A 75 -16.59 3.05 17.13
C THR A 75 -15.70 2.11 17.96
N ALA A 76 -14.50 1.79 17.47
CA ALA A 76 -13.56 0.93 18.19
C ALA A 76 -13.11 1.52 19.53
N ASP A 77 -12.88 2.84 19.61
CA ASP A 77 -12.46 3.52 20.85
C ASP A 77 -13.56 3.53 21.95
N GLN A 78 -14.81 3.24 21.59
CA GLN A 78 -15.95 3.18 22.52
C GLN A 78 -16.15 1.78 23.13
N HIS A 79 -15.38 0.78 22.70
CA HIS A 79 -15.48 -0.62 23.11
C HIS A 79 -14.15 -1.16 23.64
#